data_AF-T2KN46-F1
#
_entry.id   AF-T2KN46-F1
#
_cell.length_a   1.000
_cell.length_b   1.000
_cell.length_c   1.000
_cell.angle_alpha   90.00
_cell.angle_beta   90.00
_cell.angle_gamma   90.00
#
_symmetry.space_group_name_H-M   'P 1'
#
loop_
_entity.id
_entity.type
_entity.pdbx_description
1 polymer ?
#
loop_
_entity_poly.entity_id
_entity_poly.type
_entity_poly.pdbx_seq_one_letter_code
_entity_poly.pdbx_strand_id
1 'polypeptide(L)'
;MKKSIIYILIVFIGILNIGCSDEVGYLDIENAEYLPNTLTIRMELDTYLDALRIENQSPWVSQKISGVLGTEPLVFSVETVRSENVNQAGVDYFLNHVSVQGLGQVIYPLNTDTTPGTYIVSIRIDNAGDYSGVVEDALTITVE
;
A
#
# COMPACT_ATOMS: atom_id res chain seq x y z
N MET A 1 -55.54 21.03 17.42
CA MET A 1 -54.51 21.27 18.46
C MET A 1 -53.74 20.00 18.83
N LYS A 2 -54.38 18.91 19.30
CA LYS A 2 -53.71 17.62 19.63
C LYS A 2 -52.88 17.00 18.49
N LYS A 3 -53.38 17.05 17.24
CA LYS A 3 -52.67 16.49 16.06
C LYS A 3 -51.41 17.28 15.70
N SER A 4 -51.45 18.62 15.75
CA SER A 4 -50.27 19.47 15.53
C SER A 4 -49.19 19.27 16.59
N ILE A 5 -49.56 19.04 17.86
CA ILE A 5 -48.61 18.71 18.93
C ILE A 5 -47.92 17.36 18.67
N ILE A 6 -48.65 16.37 18.16
CA ILE A 6 -48.10 15.06 17.77
C ILE A 6 -47.10 15.20 16.61
N TYR A 7 -47.40 16.01 15.60
CA TYR A 7 -46.46 16.25 14.49
C TYR A 7 -45.20 16.98 14.96
N ILE A 8 -45.31 17.94 15.88
CA ILE A 8 -44.16 18.64 16.46
C ILE A 8 -43.28 17.67 17.28
N LEU A 9 -43.89 16.75 18.03
CA LEU A 9 -43.17 15.75 18.82
C LEU A 9 -42.39 14.75 17.93
N ILE A 10 -42.99 14.33 16.81
CA ILE A 10 -42.36 13.41 15.84
C ILE A 10 -41.18 14.09 15.14
N VAL A 11 -41.30 15.36 14.79
CA VAL A 11 -40.20 16.14 14.19
C VAL A 11 -39.05 16.34 15.19
N PHE A 12 -39.36 16.61 16.47
CA PHE A 12 -38.34 16.80 17.50
C PHE A 12 -37.55 15.51 17.80
N ILE A 13 -38.21 14.34 17.77
CA ILE A 13 -37.57 13.02 17.91
C ILE A 13 -36.70 12.69 16.68
N GLY A 14 -37.10 13.14 15.48
CA GLY A 14 -36.31 12.97 14.25
C GLY A 14 -34.99 13.75 14.24
N ILE A 15 -34.93 14.91 14.90
CA ILE A 15 -33.73 15.76 14.96
C ILE A 15 -32.70 15.24 15.98
N LEU A 16 -33.13 14.46 16.99
CA LEU A 16 -32.26 13.89 18.03
C LEU A 16 -31.41 12.69 17.56
N ASN A 17 -31.56 12.24 16.31
CA ASN A 17 -30.80 11.13 15.74
C ASN A 17 -29.69 11.57 14.77
N ILE A 18 -29.40 12.88 14.68
CA ILE A 18 -28.18 13.36 14.00
C ILE A 18 -27.03 13.24 15.01
N GLY A 19 -26.60 12.01 15.27
CA GLY A 19 -25.40 11.72 16.04
C GLY A 19 -24.18 12.31 15.34
N CYS A 20 -23.30 12.96 16.10
CA CYS A 20 -21.99 13.38 15.63
C CYS A 20 -21.16 12.11 15.37
N SER A 21 -20.61 11.93 14.18
CA SER A 21 -19.65 10.85 13.94
C SER A 21 -18.35 11.24 14.63
N ASP A 22 -18.04 10.57 15.74
CA ASP A 22 -16.70 10.60 16.32
C ASP A 22 -15.79 9.77 15.40
N GLU A 23 -15.41 10.31 14.24
CA GLU A 23 -14.34 9.71 13.44
C GLU A 23 -13.05 9.76 14.27
N VAL A 24 -12.61 8.60 14.76
CA VAL A 24 -11.39 8.47 15.54
C VAL A 24 -10.26 8.10 14.59
N GLY A 25 -9.42 9.08 14.24
CA GLY A 25 -8.17 8.86 13.53
C GLY A 25 -7.91 9.89 12.44
N TYR A 26 -6.78 9.74 11.76
CA TYR A 26 -6.49 10.45 10.52
C TYR A 26 -5.47 9.66 9.71
N LEU A 27 -5.45 9.91 8.41
CA LEU A 27 -4.44 9.44 7.48
C LEU A 27 -4.14 10.56 6.49
N ASP A 28 -2.87 10.93 6.39
CA ASP A 28 -2.31 11.89 5.44
C ASP A 28 -1.15 11.23 4.70
N ILE A 29 -1.31 11.14 3.39
CA ILE A 29 -0.36 10.52 2.46
C ILE A 29 0.07 11.51 1.35
N GLU A 30 -0.22 12.81 1.51
CA GLU A 30 0.07 13.82 0.46
C GLU A 30 1.55 13.85 0.09
N ASN A 31 2.43 13.64 1.08
CA ASN A 31 3.88 13.63 0.91
C ASN A 31 4.46 12.22 0.99
N ALA A 32 3.64 11.18 0.82
CA ALA A 32 4.09 9.81 0.94
C ALA A 32 4.90 9.39 -0.30
N GLU A 33 6.18 9.04 -0.10
CA GLU A 33 7.07 8.64 -1.18
C GLU A 33 8.18 7.70 -0.74
N TYR A 34 8.68 6.90 -1.68
CA TYR A 34 9.92 6.13 -1.50
C TYR A 34 11.12 6.96 -1.94
N LEU A 35 12.19 6.96 -1.15
CA LEU A 35 13.43 7.67 -1.46
C LEU A 35 14.64 6.72 -1.30
N PRO A 36 15.22 6.19 -2.40
CA PRO A 36 14.78 6.34 -3.78
C PRO A 36 13.47 5.59 -4.07
N ASN A 37 12.73 6.03 -5.09
CA ASN A 37 11.54 5.34 -5.59
C ASN A 37 11.85 4.25 -6.62
N THR A 38 13.07 3.70 -6.57
CA THR A 38 13.55 2.66 -7.46
C THR A 38 14.15 1.50 -6.68
N LEU A 39 13.97 0.29 -7.21
CA LEU A 39 14.62 -0.93 -6.74
C LEU A 39 15.02 -1.80 -7.95
N THR A 40 16.27 -2.26 -7.98
CA THR A 40 16.75 -3.20 -8.99
C THR A 40 16.85 -4.60 -8.41
N ILE A 41 16.26 -5.56 -9.12
CA ILE A 41 16.26 -6.99 -8.81
C ILE A 41 17.06 -7.69 -9.90
N ARG A 42 18.14 -8.37 -9.51
CA ARG A 42 18.95 -9.18 -10.41
C ARG A 42 18.51 -10.64 -10.34
N MET A 43 18.18 -11.23 -11.48
CA MET A 43 17.95 -12.66 -11.60
C MET A 43 19.28 -13.43 -11.64
N GLU A 44 20.27 -12.89 -12.37
CA GLU A 44 21.64 -13.40 -12.36
C GLU A 44 22.41 -12.76 -11.19
N LEU A 45 22.53 -13.50 -10.08
CA LEU A 45 23.17 -13.02 -8.87
C LEU A 45 24.69 -12.91 -9.03
N ASP A 46 25.25 -11.77 -8.62
CA ASP A 46 26.70 -11.57 -8.60
C ASP A 46 27.29 -12.19 -7.32
N THR A 47 28.20 -13.14 -7.48
CA THR A 47 28.80 -13.88 -6.35
C THR A 47 29.55 -13.01 -5.34
N TYR A 48 29.95 -11.80 -5.71
CA TYR A 48 30.62 -10.84 -4.82
C TYR A 48 29.65 -9.81 -4.25
N LEU A 49 28.87 -9.11 -5.10
CA LEU A 49 27.93 -8.08 -4.66
C LEU A 49 26.75 -8.65 -3.87
N ASP A 50 26.29 -9.84 -4.25
CA ASP A 50 25.14 -10.51 -3.63
C ASP A 50 25.56 -11.64 -2.68
N ALA A 51 26.84 -11.73 -2.30
CA ALA A 51 27.39 -12.81 -1.46
C ALA A 51 26.57 -13.06 -0.18
N LEU A 52 26.30 -12.00 0.59
CA LEU A 52 25.50 -12.09 1.83
C LEU A 52 24.04 -12.43 1.56
N ARG A 53 23.50 -11.99 0.42
CA ARG A 53 22.12 -12.28 0.01
C ARG A 53 21.99 -13.75 -0.39
N ILE A 54 22.96 -14.29 -1.12
CA ILE A 54 23.07 -15.70 -1.48
C ILE A 54 23.21 -16.56 -0.22
N GLU A 55 24.15 -16.21 0.67
CA GLU A 55 24.42 -16.95 1.90
C GLU A 55 23.17 -17.05 2.79
N ASN A 56 22.46 -15.93 2.97
CA ASN A 56 21.31 -15.85 3.87
C ASN A 56 19.95 -16.09 3.18
N GLN A 57 19.94 -16.39 1.87
CA GLN A 57 18.71 -16.45 1.06
C GLN A 57 17.81 -15.22 1.25
N SER A 58 18.42 -14.04 1.31
CA SER A 58 17.72 -12.80 1.65
C SER A 58 16.89 -12.27 0.47
N PRO A 59 15.67 -11.78 0.70
CA PRO A 59 14.89 -11.15 -0.36
C PRO A 59 15.50 -9.81 -0.81
N TRP A 60 14.95 -9.28 -1.88
CA TRP A 60 15.10 -7.87 -2.26
C TRP A 60 14.15 -7.03 -1.43
N VAL A 61 14.63 -5.89 -0.93
CA VAL A 61 13.86 -5.05 -0.01
C VAL A 61 14.06 -3.59 -0.39
N SER A 62 12.97 -2.84 -0.53
CA SER A 62 13.00 -1.40 -0.75
C SER A 62 13.37 -0.64 0.52
N GLN A 63 13.60 0.67 0.38
CA GLN A 63 13.52 1.57 1.52
C GLN A 63 12.10 1.61 2.09
N LYS A 64 11.96 2.12 3.31
CA LYS A 64 10.65 2.40 3.91
C LYS A 64 10.00 3.56 3.16
N ILE A 65 8.68 3.50 3.02
CA ILE A 65 7.93 4.66 2.55
C ILE A 65 8.02 5.77 3.62
N SER A 66 8.34 6.98 3.17
CA SER A 66 8.43 8.19 4.02
C SER A 66 7.20 9.05 3.82
N GLY A 67 6.94 9.99 4.74
CA GLY A 67 5.89 11.00 4.57
C GLY A 67 4.44 10.52 4.82
N VAL A 68 4.27 9.29 5.33
CA VAL A 68 2.98 8.79 5.80
C VAL A 68 2.74 9.25 7.24
N LEU A 69 1.65 9.97 7.47
CA LEU A 69 1.21 10.38 8.81
C LEU A 69 -0.17 9.81 9.07
N GLY A 70 -0.35 9.13 10.18
CA GLY A 70 -1.67 8.64 10.55
C GLY A 70 -1.71 8.00 11.91
N THR A 71 -2.92 7.71 12.37
CA THR A 71 -3.15 7.00 13.63
C THR A 71 -2.75 5.52 13.50
N GLU A 72 -1.90 5.05 14.39
CA GLU A 72 -1.50 3.64 14.45
C GLU A 72 -2.66 2.73 14.88
N PRO A 73 -2.71 1.45 14.44
CA PRO A 73 -1.75 0.80 13.54
C PRO A 73 -1.98 1.17 12.06
N LEU A 74 -0.88 1.46 11.36
CA LEU A 74 -0.86 1.55 9.89
C LEU A 74 -0.69 0.16 9.25
N VAL A 75 -1.51 -0.13 8.24
CA VAL A 75 -1.45 -1.37 7.45
C VAL A 75 -1.09 -1.02 6.02
N PHE A 76 -0.10 -1.72 5.47
CA PHE A 76 0.38 -1.50 4.11
C PHE A 76 0.11 -2.73 3.25
N SER A 77 -0.36 -2.52 2.02
CA SER A 77 -0.59 -3.59 1.05
C SER A 77 -0.27 -3.15 -0.37
N VAL A 78 -0.03 -4.12 -1.25
CA VAL A 78 0.11 -3.85 -2.69
C VAL A 78 -1.29 -3.61 -3.24
N GLU A 79 -1.50 -2.43 -3.82
CA GLU A 79 -2.78 -2.08 -4.44
C GLU A 79 -2.85 -2.60 -5.88
N THR A 80 -1.88 -2.19 -6.70
CA THR A 80 -1.75 -2.65 -8.08
C THR A 80 -0.29 -2.78 -8.47
N VAL A 81 -0.06 -3.60 -9.50
CA VAL A 81 1.19 -3.66 -10.23
C VAL A 81 0.85 -3.49 -11.71
N ARG A 82 1.57 -2.59 -12.38
CA ARG A 82 1.46 -2.41 -13.83
C ARG A 82 2.84 -2.46 -14.50
N SER A 83 2.83 -2.75 -15.79
CA SER A 83 4.03 -2.73 -16.63
C SER A 83 3.65 -2.34 -18.05
N GLU A 84 4.55 -1.62 -18.72
CA GLU A 84 4.40 -1.24 -20.14
C GLU A 84 5.13 -2.21 -21.08
N ASN A 85 6.08 -2.98 -20.56
CA ASN A 85 6.96 -3.87 -21.34
C ASN A 85 6.82 -5.36 -20.99
N VAL A 86 5.98 -5.71 -20.02
CA VAL A 86 5.68 -7.10 -19.64
C VAL A 86 4.22 -7.42 -19.96
N ASN A 87 3.96 -8.64 -20.44
CA ASN A 87 2.60 -9.10 -20.71
C ASN A 87 1.80 -9.33 -19.41
N GLN A 88 0.47 -9.46 -19.51
CA GLN A 88 -0.39 -9.61 -18.33
C GLN A 88 0.01 -10.80 -17.44
N ALA A 89 0.38 -11.94 -18.03
CA ALA A 89 0.78 -13.11 -17.25
C ALA A 89 2.04 -12.86 -16.40
N GLY A 90 3.01 -12.10 -16.92
CA GLY A 90 4.20 -11.70 -16.15
C GLY A 90 3.90 -10.65 -15.08
N VAL A 91 2.92 -9.76 -15.32
CA VAL A 91 2.40 -8.83 -14.30
C VAL A 91 1.69 -9.58 -13.18
N ASP A 92 0.82 -10.53 -13.52
CA ASP A 92 0.10 -11.36 -12.55
C ASP A 92 1.07 -12.20 -11.71
N TYR A 93 2.11 -12.77 -12.34
CA TYR A 93 3.15 -13.48 -11.61
C TYR A 93 3.86 -12.54 -10.63
N PHE A 94 4.26 -11.35 -11.08
CA PHE A 94 4.93 -10.38 -10.20
C PHE A 94 4.05 -10.00 -9.00
N LEU A 95 2.79 -9.65 -9.26
CA LEU A 95 1.81 -9.26 -8.24
C LEU A 95 1.63 -10.35 -7.17
N ASN A 96 1.62 -11.63 -7.58
CA ASN A 96 1.48 -12.75 -6.65
C ASN A 96 2.71 -13.02 -5.76
N HIS A 97 3.87 -12.43 -6.09
CA HIS A 97 5.13 -12.68 -5.37
C HIS A 97 5.68 -11.44 -4.64
N VAL A 98 5.22 -10.24 -4.99
CA VAL A 98 5.56 -9.02 -4.27
C VAL A 98 4.72 -8.91 -2.99
N SER A 99 5.33 -8.44 -1.91
CA SER A 99 4.62 -8.15 -0.67
C SER A 99 5.10 -6.84 -0.06
N VAL A 100 4.33 -6.30 0.88
CA VAL A 100 4.70 -5.11 1.66
C VAL A 100 4.66 -5.47 3.12
N GLN A 101 5.70 -5.12 3.88
CA GLN A 101 5.81 -5.45 5.29
C GLN A 101 6.36 -4.27 6.12
N GLY A 102 6.05 -4.29 7.42
CA GLY A 102 6.53 -3.29 8.36
C GLY A 102 6.12 -1.87 7.97
N LEU A 103 7.08 -0.95 7.99
CA LEU A 103 6.90 0.47 7.67
C LEU A 103 6.84 0.71 6.15
N GLY A 104 5.97 -0.04 5.47
CA GLY A 104 5.77 0.03 4.03
C GLY A 104 7.03 -0.34 3.22
N GLN A 105 7.76 -1.39 3.59
CA GLN A 105 8.87 -1.88 2.75
C GLN A 105 8.35 -2.91 1.77
N VAL A 106 8.62 -2.72 0.48
CA VAL A 106 8.32 -3.70 -0.57
C VAL A 106 9.39 -4.79 -0.52
N ILE A 107 8.93 -6.04 -0.50
CA ILE A 107 9.76 -7.23 -0.41
C ILE A 107 9.49 -8.12 -1.62
N TYR A 108 10.56 -8.57 -2.26
CA TYR A 108 10.50 -9.49 -3.39
C TYR A 108 11.42 -10.69 -3.16
N PRO A 109 10.99 -11.94 -3.46
CA PRO A 109 11.78 -13.13 -3.21
C PRO A 109 13.11 -13.11 -3.99
N LEU A 110 14.12 -13.78 -3.42
CA LEU A 110 15.42 -13.95 -4.08
C LEU A 110 15.33 -14.82 -5.33
N ASN A 111 14.71 -15.99 -5.19
CA ASN A 111 14.57 -16.97 -6.24
C ASN A 111 13.19 -16.79 -6.89
N THR A 112 13.17 -16.49 -8.18
CA THR A 112 11.95 -16.10 -8.90
C THR A 112 12.10 -16.38 -10.39
N ASP A 113 10.99 -16.69 -11.06
CA ASP A 113 10.91 -16.88 -12.52
C ASP A 113 10.27 -15.65 -13.21
N THR A 114 10.36 -14.49 -12.55
CA THR A 114 9.76 -13.24 -13.02
C THR A 114 10.29 -12.83 -14.37
N THR A 115 9.38 -12.50 -15.28
CA THR A 115 9.73 -11.96 -16.59
C THR A 115 10.54 -10.66 -16.41
N PRO A 116 11.74 -10.54 -17.01
CA PRO A 116 12.48 -9.28 -17.00
C PRO A 116 11.67 -8.12 -17.55
N GLY A 117 11.80 -6.97 -16.91
CA GLY A 117 11.03 -5.79 -17.27
C GLY A 117 10.91 -4.78 -16.14
N THR A 118 10.05 -3.79 -16.35
CA THR A 118 9.81 -2.71 -15.40
C THR A 118 8.41 -2.82 -14.86
N TYR A 119 8.30 -2.88 -13.54
CA TYR A 119 7.06 -3.00 -12.79
C TYR A 119 6.88 -1.75 -11.94
N ILE A 120 5.69 -1.16 -11.98
CA ILE A 120 5.34 0.02 -11.20
C ILE A 120 4.29 -0.41 -10.19
N VAL A 121 4.59 -0.21 -8.91
CA VAL A 121 3.81 -0.72 -7.77
C VAL A 121 3.12 0.44 -7.07
N SER A 122 1.78 0.40 -7.00
CA SER A 122 0.98 1.28 -6.14
C SER A 122 0.77 0.63 -4.77
N ILE A 123 0.79 1.43 -3.71
CA ILE A 123 0.72 0.96 -2.33
C ILE A 123 -0.53 1.53 -1.65
N ARG A 124 -1.36 0.65 -1.09
CA ARG A 124 -2.47 1.05 -0.23
C ARG A 124 -2.00 1.14 1.21
N ILE A 125 -2.49 2.17 1.90
CA ILE A 125 -2.25 2.43 3.31
C ILE A 125 -3.61 2.58 3.98
N ASP A 126 -3.84 1.76 4.99
CA ASP A 126 -5.05 1.76 5.79
C ASP A 126 -4.71 2.04 7.26
N ASN A 127 -5.67 2.58 8.01
CA ASN A 127 -5.55 2.72 9.46
C ASN A 127 -6.80 2.19 10.20
N ALA A 128 -6.73 2.11 11.53
CA ALA A 128 -7.82 1.60 12.36
C ALA A 128 -9.09 2.48 12.43
N GLY A 129 -9.03 3.70 11.89
CA GLY A 129 -10.17 4.63 11.82
C GLY A 129 -10.97 4.53 10.52
N ASP A 130 -10.83 3.43 9.78
CA ASP A 130 -11.40 3.20 8.44
C ASP A 130 -10.91 4.19 7.35
N TYR A 131 -9.81 4.91 7.60
CA TYR A 131 -9.16 5.72 6.58
C TYR A 131 -8.30 4.85 5.67
N SER A 132 -8.38 5.11 4.36
CA SER A 132 -7.61 4.41 3.34
C SER A 132 -7.14 5.40 2.27
N GLY A 133 -5.90 5.24 1.83
CA GLY A 133 -5.32 6.02 0.75
C GLY A 133 -4.40 5.14 -0.10
N VAL A 134 -4.27 5.49 -1.38
CA VAL A 134 -3.36 4.82 -2.31
C VAL A 134 -2.29 5.80 -2.73
N VAL A 135 -1.03 5.41 -2.54
CA VAL A 135 0.11 6.07 -3.16
C VAL A 135 0.28 5.42 -4.53
N GLU A 136 -0.20 6.09 -5.56
CA GLU A 136 -0.15 5.60 -6.94
C GLU A 136 1.27 5.65 -7.49
N ASP A 137 1.65 4.65 -8.28
CA ASP A 137 2.96 4.57 -8.93
C ASP A 137 4.15 4.78 -7.94
N ALA A 138 3.99 4.30 -6.71
CA ALA A 138 4.86 4.63 -5.59
C ALA A 138 6.31 4.14 -5.76
N LEU A 139 6.50 2.94 -6.31
CA LEU A 139 7.82 2.33 -6.47
C LEU A 139 7.98 1.71 -7.86
N THR A 140 9.07 2.06 -8.53
CA THR A 140 9.50 1.41 -9.78
C THR A 140 10.50 0.31 -9.50
N ILE A 141 10.19 -0.91 -9.91
CA ILE A 141 11.05 -2.09 -9.76
C ILE A 141 11.51 -2.53 -11.15
N THR A 142 12.82 -2.61 -11.34
CA THR A 142 13.42 -3.17 -12.56
C THR A 142 13.94 -4.56 -12.26
N VAL A 143 13.48 -5.55 -13.04
CA VAL A 143 13.94 -6.94 -13.00
C VAL A 143 14.82 -7.18 -14.22
N GLU A 144 16.08 -7.56 -13.99
CA GLU A 144 17.11 -7.79 -15.01
C GLU A 144 17.82 -9.14 -14.86
#